data_AF-A0A352KNS3-F1
#
_entry.id   AF-A0A352KNS3-F1
#
_cell.length_a   1.000
_cell.length_b   1.000
_cell.length_c   1.000
_cell.angle_alpha   90.00
_cell.angle_beta   90.00
_cell.angle_gamma   90.00
#
_symmetry.space_group_name_H-M   'P 1'
#
loop_
_entity.id
_entity.type
_entity.pdbx_description
1 polymer ?
#
loop_
_entity_poly.entity_id
_entity_poly.type
_entity_poly.pdbx_seq_one_letter_code
_entity_poly.pdbx_strand_id
1 'polypeptide(L)'
;MDELDPSAHLRMEPLNDRALTRESWKIFQIIAEFVEGFEKLAKIKPSVSIFGSARMAEVHPYYKLAENIANELSNSGFSVVSGGGPGIMEAVNKGAAAGRCWVSC
;
A
#
# COMPACT_ATOMS: atom_id res chain seq x y z
N MET A 1 -26.01 49.72 -28.22
CA MET A 1 -27.21 49.48 -27.42
C MET A 1 -27.85 48.20 -27.93
N ASP A 2 -27.88 47.07 -27.22
CA ASP A 2 -27.47 46.72 -25.86
C ASP A 2 -27.27 45.20 -25.87
N GLU A 3 -26.04 44.76 -25.61
CA GLU A 3 -25.66 44.08 -24.36
C GLU A 3 -25.57 42.56 -24.59
N LEU A 4 -24.33 42.10 -24.79
CA LEU A 4 -23.92 40.73 -24.48
C LEU A 4 -24.24 40.50 -23.00
N ASP A 5 -25.26 39.69 -22.72
CA ASP A 5 -25.66 39.30 -21.37
C ASP A 5 -24.45 38.69 -20.61
N PRO A 6 -23.90 39.38 -19.58
CA PRO A 6 -22.76 38.88 -18.81
C PRO A 6 -23.13 37.76 -17.83
N SER A 7 -24.38 37.30 -17.80
CA SER A 7 -24.92 36.47 -16.71
C SER A 7 -24.71 34.97 -16.88
N ALA A 8 -23.80 34.53 -17.74
CA ALA A 8 -23.33 33.14 -17.78
C ALA A 8 -22.23 32.87 -16.73
N HIS A 9 -22.27 33.57 -15.60
CA HIS A 9 -21.51 33.17 -14.43
C HIS A 9 -22.02 31.81 -14.00
N LEU A 10 -21.18 30.79 -14.20
CA LEU A 10 -21.33 29.45 -13.66
C LEU A 10 -21.87 29.57 -12.23
N ARG A 11 -23.17 29.31 -12.03
CA ARG A 11 -23.73 29.16 -10.69
C ARG A 11 -23.04 27.91 -10.12
N MET A 12 -21.92 28.11 -9.45
CA MET A 12 -21.41 27.08 -8.54
C MET A 12 -22.52 26.91 -7.51
N GLU A 13 -23.09 25.71 -7.47
CA GLU A 13 -23.91 25.33 -6.32
C GLU A 13 -23.10 25.63 -5.04
N PRO A 14 -23.74 26.16 -3.98
CA PRO A 14 -23.03 26.43 -2.74
C PRO A 14 -22.34 25.14 -2.30
N LEU A 15 -21.00 25.21 -2.15
CA LEU A 15 -20.21 24.09 -1.68
C LEU A 15 -20.84 23.58 -0.38
N ASN A 16 -21.33 22.35 -0.42
CA ASN A 16 -21.95 21.72 0.74
C ASN A 16 -20.91 21.65 1.87
N ASP A 17 -21.06 22.45 2.93
CA ASP A 17 -20.09 22.54 4.04
C ASP A 17 -19.75 21.16 4.63
N ARG A 18 -20.72 20.23 4.65
CA ARG A 18 -20.53 18.84 5.08
C ARG A 18 -19.54 18.06 4.20
N ALA A 19 -19.48 18.35 2.90
CA ALA A 19 -18.52 17.75 2.00
C ALA A 19 -17.10 18.25 2.29
N LEU A 20 -16.94 19.56 2.55
CA LEU A 20 -15.66 20.17 2.94
C LEU A 20 -15.14 19.67 4.29
N THR A 21 -16.01 19.49 5.29
CA THR A 21 -15.61 18.91 6.59
C THR A 21 -15.15 17.46 6.43
N ARG A 22 -15.85 16.66 5.61
CA ARG A 22 -15.48 15.26 5.33
C ARG A 22 -14.16 15.15 4.59
N GLU A 23 -13.90 16.06 3.65
CA GLU A 23 -12.63 16.11 2.93
C GLU A 23 -11.48 16.57 3.82
N SER A 24 -11.72 17.56 4.69
CA SER A 24 -10.73 18.01 5.68
C SER A 24 -10.34 16.89 6.65
N TRP A 25 -11.31 16.08 7.10
CA TRP A 25 -11.04 14.93 7.98
C TRP A 25 -10.18 13.86 7.30
N LYS A 26 -10.38 13.61 5.99
CA LYS A 26 -9.55 12.66 5.23
C LYS A 26 -8.08 13.09 5.19
N ILE A 27 -7.81 14.39 5.14
CA ILE A 27 -6.42 14.90 5.16
C ILE A 27 -5.74 14.51 6.46
N PHE A 28 -6.40 14.70 7.60
CA PHE A 28 -5.87 14.29 8.90
C PHE A 28 -5.66 12.77 8.98
N GLN A 29 -6.59 11.97 8.43
CA GLN A 29 -6.44 10.52 8.38
C GLN A 29 -5.23 10.10 7.54
N ILE A 30 -5.05 10.67 6.36
CA ILE A 30 -3.90 10.38 5.49
C ILE A 30 -2.60 10.69 6.22
N ILE A 31 -2.50 11.87 6.85
CA ILE A 31 -1.29 12.26 7.61
C ILE A 31 -1.03 11.26 8.75
N ALA A 32 -2.07 10.83 9.48
CA ALA A 32 -1.94 9.84 10.54
C ALA A 32 -1.43 8.49 10.02
N GLU A 33 -1.98 7.98 8.91
CA GLU A 33 -1.54 6.73 8.28
C GLU A 33 -0.08 6.82 7.80
N PHE A 34 0.34 7.96 7.26
CA PHE A 34 1.72 8.20 6.88
C PHE A 34 2.68 8.14 8.09
N VAL A 35 2.35 8.84 9.17
CA VAL A 35 3.17 8.85 10.39
C VAL A 35 3.31 7.44 10.97
N GLU A 36 2.19 6.71 11.09
CA GLU A 36 2.20 5.33 11.58
C GLU A 36 3.03 4.41 10.68
N GLY A 37 2.90 4.55 9.36
CA GLY A 37 3.69 3.80 8.38
C GLY A 37 5.19 4.06 8.53
N PHE A 38 5.60 5.32 8.64
CA PHE A 38 7.02 5.67 8.82
C PHE A 38 7.59 5.15 10.12
N GLU A 39 6.87 5.25 11.24
CA GLU A 39 7.36 4.74 12.53
C GLU A 39 7.57 3.23 12.54
N LYS A 40 6.65 2.48 11.90
CA LYS A 40 6.79 1.02 11.76
C LYS A 40 7.96 0.64 10.85
N LEU A 41 8.09 1.31 9.71
CA LEU A 41 9.12 1.01 8.70
C LEU A 41 10.52 1.50 9.11
N ALA A 42 10.63 2.56 9.93
CA ALA A 42 11.92 3.13 10.33
C ALA A 42 12.82 2.13 11.09
N LYS A 43 12.22 1.15 11.77
CA LYS A 43 12.92 0.12 12.55
C LYS A 43 13.37 -1.07 11.68
N ILE A 44 12.91 -1.15 10.43
CA ILE A 44 13.09 -2.30 9.55
C ILE A 44 14.26 -2.03 8.61
N LYS A 45 15.46 -2.48 8.99
CA LYS A 45 16.67 -2.45 8.16
C LYS A 45 17.55 -3.66 8.49
N PRO A 46 18.15 -4.35 7.50
CA PRO A 46 18.02 -4.17 6.04
C PRO A 46 16.74 -4.86 5.51
N SER A 47 16.06 -4.26 4.52
CA SER A 47 14.81 -4.79 3.97
C SER A 47 14.84 -5.00 2.47
N VAL A 48 14.11 -6.01 1.98
CA VAL A 48 13.94 -6.32 0.56
C VAL A 48 12.45 -6.35 0.23
N SER A 49 12.03 -5.59 -0.78
CA SER A 49 10.65 -5.60 -1.27
C SER A 49 10.50 -6.55 -2.46
N ILE A 50 9.56 -7.48 -2.39
CA ILE A 50 9.28 -8.45 -3.45
C ILE A 50 7.87 -8.20 -4.01
N PHE A 51 7.79 -8.09 -5.33
CA PHE A 51 6.55 -7.91 -6.07
C PHE A 51 6.27 -9.12 -6.95
N GLY A 52 4.99 -9.42 -7.16
CA GLY A 52 4.58 -10.53 -8.01
C GLY A 52 3.08 -10.53 -8.27
N SER A 53 2.65 -11.44 -9.13
CA SER A 53 1.24 -11.56 -9.52
C SER A 53 0.35 -11.93 -8.34
N ALA A 54 -0.74 -11.17 -8.16
CA ALA A 54 -1.81 -11.47 -7.20
C ALA A 54 -2.68 -12.67 -7.60
N ARG A 55 -2.58 -13.12 -8.86
CA ARG A 55 -3.51 -14.10 -9.46
C ARG A 55 -2.89 -15.49 -9.59
N MET A 56 -1.68 -15.67 -9.09
CA MET A 56 -0.96 -16.94 -9.22
C MET A 56 -1.54 -17.98 -8.28
N ALA A 57 -1.81 -19.18 -8.79
CA ALA A 57 -2.22 -20.30 -7.95
C ALA A 57 -1.02 -20.88 -7.18
N GLU A 58 -1.28 -21.41 -5.98
CA GLU A 58 -0.28 -22.03 -5.08
C GLU A 58 0.48 -23.20 -5.71
N VAL A 59 -0.14 -23.88 -6.67
CA VAL A 59 0.43 -25.05 -7.36
C VAL A 59 1.52 -24.62 -8.37
N HIS A 60 1.57 -23.34 -8.75
CA HIS A 60 2.50 -22.89 -9.76
C HIS A 60 3.96 -22.95 -9.26
N PRO A 61 4.93 -23.40 -10.08
CA PRO A 61 6.35 -23.47 -9.67
C PRO A 61 6.90 -22.14 -9.15
N TYR A 62 6.46 -21.00 -9.71
CA TYR A 62 6.83 -19.66 -9.22
C TYR A 62 6.33 -19.35 -7.81
N TYR A 63 5.23 -19.94 -7.34
CA TYR A 63 4.76 -19.76 -5.97
C TYR A 63 5.79 -20.36 -4.99
N LYS A 64 6.16 -21.63 -5.20
CA LYS A 64 7.19 -22.30 -4.39
C LYS A 64 8.55 -21.63 -4.50
N LEU A 65 8.92 -21.15 -5.69
CA LEU A 65 10.17 -20.42 -5.87
C LEU A 65 10.19 -19.13 -5.05
N ALA A 66 9.10 -18.36 -5.05
CA ALA A 66 9.00 -17.13 -4.27
C ALA A 66 9.04 -17.39 -2.76
N GLU A 67 8.39 -18.47 -2.30
CA GLU A 67 8.44 -18.93 -0.90
C GLU A 67 9.88 -19.28 -0.49
N ASN A 68 10.61 -20.04 -1.31
CA ASN A 68 12.01 -20.41 -1.03
C ASN A 68 12.94 -19.20 -1.00
N ILE A 69 12.82 -18.28 -1.97
CA ILE A 69 13.63 -17.05 -2.03
C ILE A 69 13.38 -16.19 -0.78
N ALA A 70 12.12 -16.02 -0.37
CA ALA A 70 11.78 -15.23 0.81
C ALA A 70 12.33 -15.86 2.10
N ASN A 71 12.32 -17.20 2.18
CA ASN A 71 12.90 -17.93 3.31
C ASN A 71 14.42 -17.73 3.40
N GLU A 72 15.14 -17.88 2.28
CA GLU A 72 16.59 -17.66 2.24
C GLU A 72 16.99 -16.22 2.58
N LEU A 73 16.24 -15.23 2.08
CA LEU A 73 16.45 -13.81 2.40
C LEU A 73 16.23 -13.53 3.89
N SER A 74 15.13 -14.04 4.45
CA SER A 74 14.82 -13.94 5.88
C SER A 74 15.89 -14.60 6.74
N ASN A 75 16.39 -15.76 6.32
CA ASN A 75 17.51 -16.46 6.98
C ASN A 75 18.86 -15.76 6.81
N SER A 76 19.00 -14.89 5.82
CA SER A 76 20.20 -14.08 5.62
C SER A 76 20.16 -12.78 6.45
N GLY A 77 19.09 -12.54 7.20
CA GLY A 77 18.92 -11.37 8.05
C GLY A 77 18.27 -10.17 7.34
N PHE A 78 17.65 -10.38 6.17
CA PHE A 78 16.88 -9.36 5.49
C PHE A 78 15.41 -9.45 5.87
N SER A 79 14.83 -8.32 6.25
CA SER A 79 13.39 -8.17 6.41
C SER A 79 12.69 -8.14 5.05
N VAL A 80 11.91 -9.16 4.73
CA VAL A 80 11.19 -9.23 3.46
C VAL A 80 9.83 -8.54 3.58
N VAL A 81 9.49 -7.70 2.61
CA VAL A 81 8.22 -6.94 2.53
C VAL A 81 7.52 -7.25 1.21
N SER A 82 6.20 -7.45 1.24
CA SER A 82 5.36 -7.64 0.05
C SER A 82 4.13 -6.72 0.11
N GLY A 83 3.31 -6.72 -0.94
CA GLY A 83 2.06 -5.95 -0.97
C GLY A 83 0.89 -6.56 -0.19
N GLY A 84 1.10 -7.67 0.53
CA GLY A 84 0.07 -8.32 1.37
C GLY A 84 -1.09 -8.97 0.61
N GLY A 85 -1.05 -9.03 -0.72
CA GLY A 85 -2.09 -9.65 -1.54
C GLY A 85 -1.92 -11.17 -1.72
N PRO A 86 -2.86 -11.83 -2.41
CA PRO A 86 -2.80 -13.27 -2.71
C PRO A 86 -1.69 -13.62 -3.72
N GLY A 87 -1.52 -14.91 -3.99
CA GLY A 87 -0.61 -15.41 -5.01
C GLY A 87 0.86 -15.29 -4.61
N ILE A 88 1.70 -14.68 -5.47
CA ILE A 88 3.14 -14.60 -5.19
C ILE A 88 3.44 -13.77 -3.94
N MET A 89 2.65 -12.72 -3.68
CA MET A 89 2.85 -11.86 -2.50
C MET A 89 2.59 -12.61 -1.19
N GLU A 90 1.61 -13.54 -1.20
CA GLU A 90 1.33 -14.44 -0.09
C GLU A 90 2.45 -15.47 0.08
N ALA A 91 2.92 -16.08 -1.01
CA ALA A 91 4.04 -17.03 -0.98
C ALA A 91 5.29 -16.42 -0.34
N VAL A 92 5.58 -15.17 -0.69
CA VAL A 92 6.68 -14.40 -0.09
C VAL A 92 6.46 -14.23 1.41
N ASN A 93 5.27 -13.81 1.83
CA ASN A 93 4.97 -13.58 3.24
C ASN A 93 5.11 -14.88 4.05
N LYS A 94 4.63 -15.99 3.49
CA LYS A 94 4.74 -17.32 4.06
C LYS A 94 6.19 -17.79 4.18
N GLY A 95 6.99 -17.60 3.13
CA GLY A 95 8.42 -17.93 3.15
C GLY A 95 9.21 -17.08 4.13
N ALA A 96 8.91 -15.78 4.21
CA ALA A 96 9.55 -14.86 5.15
C ALA A 96 9.22 -15.20 6.61
N ALA A 97 7.97 -15.59 6.90
CA ALA A 97 7.49 -16.01 8.22
C ALA A 97 8.22 -17.25 8.75
N ALA A 98 8.59 -18.17 7.85
CA ALA A 98 9.31 -19.38 8.20
C ALA A 98 10.80 -19.14 8.49
N GLY A 99 11.34 -17.98 8.10
CA GLY A 99 12.71 -17.58 8.38
C GLY A 99 12.86 -16.81 9.70
N ARG A 100 14.02 -16.16 9.90
CA ARG A 100 14.36 -15.48 11.17
C ARG A 100 13.96 -14.02 11.26
N CYS A 101 13.78 -13.33 10.12
CA CYS A 101 13.49 -11.91 10.08
C CYS A 101 12.38 -11.63 9.06
N TRP A 102 11.17 -11.39 9.57
CA TRP A 102 10.01 -11.09 8.73
C TRP A 102 9.36 -9.77 9.16
N VAL A 103 8.62 -9.18 8.24
CA VAL A 103 7.73 -8.05 8.51
C VAL A 103 6.33 -8.52 8.17
N SER A 104 5.44 -8.51 9.16
CA SER A 104 4.02 -8.70 8.87
C SER A 104 3.51 -7.44 8.19
N CYS A 105 3.13 -7.56 6.93
CA CYS A 105 2.32 -6.54 6.26
C CYS A 105 0.85 -6.69 6.63
#